data_AF-A0A1W9HK80-F1
#
_entry.id   AF-A0A1W9HK80-F1
#
_cell.length_a   1.000
_cell.length_b   1.000
_cell.length_c   1.000
_cell.angle_alpha   90.00
_cell.angle_beta   90.00
_cell.angle_gamma   90.00
#
_symmetry.space_group_name_H-M   'P 1'
#
loop_
_entity.id
_entity.type
_entity.pdbx_description
1 polymer ?
#
loop_
_entity_poly.entity_id
_entity_poly.type
_entity_poly.pdbx_seq_one_letter_code
_entity_poly.pdbx_strand_id
1 'polypeptide(L)'
;MWFLALLFISRVTFGAINWTELDILSRQKTPDLAVKKILEILDTGPLEPKTSFLLQKVTNRIFETFYTEKGLNYFEVGKHLAISDPNEAIKTLQKGMDLEPYNGKIFLLWARLSLMTNICIGKEPQTRKIFSFYSQMDEIQLIFGQDLACQEKDPELEDWVDKNSGLSPKLKKYVYHLSVRLAWLRKDEIKMEQHLSELEGVDEKFSEVYFWRSRLDSLSAEKKQEQIDKYVATCSNMSEKRRRELFIEPHTCSFANELKGKRNG
;
A
#
# COMPACT_ATOMS: atom_id res chain seq x y z
N MET A 1 37.51 -30.34 -24.18
CA MET A 1 37.93 -29.13 -23.45
C MET A 1 36.66 -28.35 -23.10
N TRP A 2 35.90 -28.77 -22.09
CA TRP A 2 36.00 -28.36 -20.67
C TRP A 2 35.99 -26.83 -20.45
N PHE A 3 34.80 -26.24 -20.51
CA PHE A 3 34.47 -24.96 -19.86
C PHE A 3 33.43 -25.25 -18.77
N LEU A 4 33.91 -25.65 -17.60
CA LEU A 4 33.14 -25.68 -16.35
C LEU A 4 33.69 -24.56 -15.47
N ALA A 5 33.19 -23.35 -15.71
CA ALA A 5 33.50 -22.20 -14.89
C ALA A 5 32.69 -22.29 -13.59
N LEU A 6 33.35 -22.87 -12.57
CA LEU A 6 33.31 -22.51 -11.16
C LEU A 6 32.15 -21.58 -10.73
N LEU A 7 31.01 -22.19 -10.38
CA LEU A 7 30.11 -21.63 -9.37
C LEU A 7 30.79 -21.77 -8.01
N PHE A 8 31.63 -20.80 -7.66
CA PHE A 8 32.10 -20.62 -6.29
C PHE A 8 30.90 -20.16 -5.46
N ILE A 9 30.23 -21.11 -4.83
CA ILE A 9 29.36 -20.87 -3.68
C ILE A 9 30.28 -20.36 -2.57
N SER A 10 30.46 -19.05 -2.47
CA SER A 10 30.92 -18.43 -1.23
C SER A 10 29.80 -18.61 -0.21
N ARG A 11 29.79 -19.75 0.48
CA ARG A 11 29.14 -19.83 1.79
C ARG A 11 29.94 -18.89 2.68
N VAL A 12 29.59 -17.60 2.65
CA VAL A 12 29.93 -16.69 3.73
C VAL A 12 29.31 -17.33 4.96
N THR A 13 30.14 -17.90 5.82
CA THR A 13 29.72 -18.38 7.13
C THR A 13 29.39 -17.14 7.95
N PHE A 14 28.19 -16.64 7.76
CA PHE A 14 27.62 -15.61 8.62
C PHE A 14 27.58 -16.19 10.04
N GLY A 15 28.20 -15.48 10.98
CA GLY A 15 28.09 -15.79 12.40
C GLY A 15 26.61 -15.91 12.74
N ALA A 16 26.26 -16.88 13.59
CA ALA A 16 24.88 -17.13 13.98
C ALA A 16 24.19 -15.81 14.38
N ILE A 17 23.06 -15.50 13.73
CA ILE A 17 22.29 -14.28 14.04
C ILE A 17 21.91 -14.31 15.53
N ASN A 18 22.36 -13.30 16.28
CA ASN A 18 22.02 -13.16 17.68
C ASN A 18 20.61 -12.54 17.82
N TRP A 19 19.60 -13.40 17.76
CA TRP A 19 18.19 -12.98 17.85
C TRP A 19 17.84 -12.28 19.16
N THR A 20 18.51 -12.63 20.27
CA THR A 20 18.30 -11.97 21.56
C THR A 20 18.79 -10.53 21.53
N GLU A 21 19.97 -10.29 20.96
CA GLU A 21 20.49 -8.94 20.78
C GLU A 21 19.57 -8.12 19.88
N LEU A 22 19.13 -8.69 18.75
CA LEU A 22 18.23 -7.99 17.83
C LEU A 22 16.87 -7.67 18.47
N ASP A 23 16.32 -8.59 19.28
CA ASP A 23 15.09 -8.37 20.04
C ASP A 23 15.25 -7.24 21.06
N ILE A 24 16.40 -7.15 21.75
CA ILE A 24 16.72 -6.04 22.68
C ILE A 24 16.80 -4.72 21.93
N LEU A 25 17.54 -4.67 20.82
CA LEU A 25 17.73 -3.46 20.02
C LEU A 25 16.39 -2.93 19.49
N SER A 26 15.47 -3.81 19.09
CA SER A 26 14.12 -3.45 18.63
C SER A 26 13.20 -2.85 19.70
N ARG A 27 13.64 -2.79 20.96
CA ARG A 27 12.89 -2.18 22.07
C ARG A 27 13.55 -0.91 22.60
N GLN A 28 14.76 -0.60 22.14
CA GLN A 28 15.46 0.60 22.56
C GLN A 28 14.86 1.84 21.90
N LYS A 29 15.02 3.01 22.53
CA LYS A 29 14.44 4.28 22.07
C LYS A 29 14.85 4.71 20.65
N THR A 30 15.88 4.09 20.09
CA THR A 30 16.37 4.34 18.73
C THR A 30 16.49 3.01 17.97
N PRO A 31 15.54 2.67 17.09
CA PRO A 31 15.56 1.39 16.38
C PRO A 31 16.61 1.33 15.26
N ASP A 32 17.35 2.42 14.96
CA ASP A 32 18.28 2.52 13.84
C ASP A 32 19.30 1.38 13.77
N LEU A 33 19.86 0.97 14.92
CA LEU A 33 20.81 -0.14 14.96
C LEU A 33 20.13 -1.49 14.68
N ALA A 34 18.90 -1.69 15.17
CA ALA A 34 18.11 -2.87 14.84
C ALA A 34 17.78 -2.92 13.34
N VAL A 35 17.34 -1.78 12.79
CA VAL A 35 17.01 -1.62 11.37
C VAL A 35 18.23 -1.92 10.51
N LYS A 36 19.38 -1.33 10.81
CA LYS A 36 20.62 -1.57 10.09
C LYS A 36 20.97 -3.06 10.05
N LYS A 37 20.91 -3.75 11.19
CA LYS A 37 21.17 -5.19 11.27
C LYS A 37 20.16 -6.02 10.48
N ILE A 38 18.88 -5.65 10.49
CA ILE A 38 17.85 -6.34 9.71
C ILE A 38 18.11 -6.17 8.21
N LEU A 39 18.44 -4.96 7.75
CA LEU A 39 18.79 -4.71 6.35
C LEU A 39 20.02 -5.53 5.93
N GLU A 40 21.07 -5.58 6.75
CA GLU A 40 22.23 -6.43 6.51
C GLU A 40 21.86 -7.91 6.38
N ILE A 41 20.89 -8.41 7.18
CA ILE A 41 20.39 -9.78 7.06
C ILE A 41 19.60 -9.99 5.77
N LEU A 42 18.74 -9.04 5.39
CA LEU A 42 17.93 -9.11 4.17
C LEU A 42 18.80 -9.10 2.91
N ASP A 43 19.93 -8.38 2.93
CA ASP A 43 20.89 -8.32 1.83
C ASP A 43 21.70 -9.61 1.64
N THR A 44 21.63 -10.56 2.57
CA THR A 44 22.32 -11.87 2.45
C THR A 44 21.67 -12.83 1.45
N GLY A 45 20.48 -12.50 0.94
CA GLY A 45 19.75 -13.29 -0.04
C GLY A 45 18.62 -14.12 0.56
N PRO A 46 18.23 -15.25 -0.07
CA PRO A 46 17.07 -16.03 0.37
C PRO A 46 17.21 -16.53 1.80
N LEU A 47 16.22 -16.21 2.63
CA LEU A 47 16.21 -16.55 4.04
C LEU A 47 15.54 -17.90 4.31
N GLU A 48 16.10 -18.67 5.22
CA GLU A 48 15.42 -19.85 5.75
C GLU A 48 14.08 -19.46 6.40
N PRO A 49 13.03 -20.32 6.33
CA PRO A 49 11.71 -20.00 6.87
C PRO A 49 11.72 -19.53 8.33
N LYS A 50 12.58 -20.13 9.17
CA LYS A 50 12.73 -19.75 10.58
C LYS A 50 13.30 -18.32 10.74
N THR A 51 14.32 -17.99 9.95
CA THR A 51 14.95 -16.66 9.93
C THR A 51 13.95 -15.62 9.44
N SER A 52 13.22 -15.92 8.37
CA SER A 52 12.16 -15.06 7.85
C SER A 52 11.09 -14.76 8.90
N PHE A 53 10.58 -15.79 9.59
CA PHE A 53 9.61 -15.62 10.67
C PHE A 53 10.12 -14.74 11.82
N LEU A 54 11.37 -14.95 12.25
CA LEU A 54 11.95 -14.17 13.35
C LEU A 54 12.19 -12.71 12.96
N LEU A 55 12.68 -12.46 11.73
CA LEU A 55 12.78 -11.09 11.20
C LEU A 55 11.41 -10.42 11.15
N GLN A 56 10.40 -11.09 10.59
CA GLN A 56 9.05 -10.55 10.51
C GLN A 56 8.53 -10.14 11.90
N LYS A 57 8.78 -10.96 12.93
CA LYS A 57 8.40 -10.63 14.32
C LYS A 57 9.08 -9.35 14.82
N VAL A 58 10.38 -9.20 14.58
CA VAL A 58 11.13 -8.01 15.01
C VAL A 58 10.70 -6.78 14.21
N THR A 59 10.59 -6.91 12.90
CA THR A 59 10.14 -5.87 11.98
C THR A 59 8.73 -5.38 12.33
N ASN A 60 7.79 -6.28 12.61
CA ASN A 60 6.45 -5.94 13.09
C ASN A 60 6.48 -5.18 14.43
N ARG A 61 7.40 -5.50 15.33
CA ARG A 61 7.55 -4.72 16.57
C ARG A 61 7.98 -3.29 16.27
N ILE A 62 9.02 -3.11 15.43
CA ILE A 62 9.49 -1.77 15.06
C ILE A 62 8.36 -0.98 14.37
N PHE A 63 7.58 -1.67 13.54
CA PHE A 63 6.43 -1.09 12.85
C PHE A 63 5.38 -0.52 13.81
N GLU A 64 5.09 -1.23 14.91
CA GLU A 64 3.97 -0.93 15.79
C GLU A 64 4.33 -0.07 17.01
N THR A 65 5.61 -0.01 17.37
CA THR A 65 6.10 0.61 18.61
C THR A 65 6.40 2.09 18.40
N PHE A 66 5.86 2.93 19.27
CA PHE A 66 6.27 4.33 19.40
C PHE A 66 7.40 4.40 20.43
N TYR A 67 8.56 4.89 20.01
CA TYR A 67 9.74 4.99 20.89
C TYR A 67 9.74 6.29 21.72
N THR A 68 8.91 7.25 21.33
CA THR A 68 8.73 8.55 21.97
C THR A 68 7.25 8.88 22.18
N GLU A 69 6.92 9.51 23.31
CA GLU A 69 5.58 10.04 23.58
C GLU A 69 5.17 11.10 22.55
N LYS A 70 6.13 11.89 22.08
CA LYS A 70 5.90 12.93 21.07
C LYS A 70 5.51 12.34 19.71
N GLY A 71 6.13 11.24 19.30
CA GLY A 71 5.75 10.50 18.09
C GLY A 71 4.32 9.95 18.18
N LEU A 72 3.96 9.36 19.33
CA LEU A 72 2.59 8.90 19.60
C LEU A 72 1.58 10.06 19.56
N ASN A 73 1.93 11.21 20.15
CA ASN A 73 1.06 12.39 20.12
C ASN A 73 0.83 12.91 18.69
N TYR A 74 1.86 12.98 17.85
CA TYR A 74 1.69 13.36 16.45
C TYR A 74 0.81 12.37 15.69
N PHE A 75 0.95 11.07 15.94
CA PHE A 75 0.10 10.06 15.34
C PHE A 75 -1.38 10.23 15.71
N GLU A 76 -1.70 10.40 17.00
CA GLU A 76 -3.09 10.54 17.44
C GLU A 76 -3.72 11.86 16.96
N VAL A 77 -2.97 12.97 16.96
CA VAL A 77 -3.44 14.24 16.39
C VAL A 77 -3.67 14.11 14.88
N GLY A 78 -2.73 13.51 14.15
CA GLY A 78 -2.87 13.26 12.72
C GLY A 78 -4.09 12.39 12.39
N LYS A 79 -4.34 11.34 13.20
CA LYS A 79 -5.53 10.48 13.08
C LYS A 79 -6.82 11.24 13.31
N HIS A 80 -6.85 12.17 14.26
CA HIS A 80 -8.02 13.02 14.50
C HIS A 80 -8.27 13.98 13.33
N LEU A 81 -7.21 14.63 12.83
CA LEU A 81 -7.27 15.57 11.72
C LEU A 81 -7.60 14.91 10.38
N ALA A 82 -7.31 13.62 10.20
CA ALA A 82 -7.53 12.88 8.95
C ALA A 82 -8.94 13.04 8.36
N ILE A 83 -9.96 13.27 9.20
CA ILE A 83 -11.35 13.42 8.79
C ILE A 83 -11.71 14.88 8.49
N SER A 84 -11.21 15.83 9.29
CA SER A 84 -11.61 17.24 9.23
C SER A 84 -10.68 18.08 8.35
N ASP A 85 -9.38 17.82 8.40
CA ASP A 85 -8.34 18.51 7.64
C ASP A 85 -7.20 17.53 7.26
N PRO A 86 -7.38 16.78 6.15
CA PRO A 86 -6.36 15.84 5.66
C PRO A 86 -4.99 16.49 5.40
N ASN A 87 -4.96 17.75 4.97
CA ASN A 87 -3.70 18.42 4.64
C ASN A 87 -2.89 18.74 5.90
N GLU A 88 -3.54 19.21 6.96
CA GLU A 88 -2.86 19.42 8.24
C GLU A 88 -2.51 18.09 8.94
N ALA A 89 -3.33 17.04 8.74
CA ALA A 89 -3.01 15.69 9.17
C ALA A 89 -1.69 15.19 8.55
N ILE A 90 -1.52 15.35 7.22
CA ILE A 90 -0.29 14.96 6.51
C ILE A 90 0.93 15.67 7.10
N LYS A 91 0.87 17.00 7.28
CA LYS A 91 1.98 17.78 7.88
C LYS A 91 2.29 17.33 9.30
N THR A 92 1.26 17.02 10.09
CA THR A 92 1.41 16.54 11.47
C THR A 92 2.09 15.18 11.51
N LEU A 93 1.68 14.27 10.63
CA LEU A 93 2.26 12.93 10.54
C LEU A 93 3.69 12.97 9.99
N GLN A 94 4.02 13.88 9.08
CA GLN A 94 5.39 14.10 8.63
C GLN A 94 6.33 14.44 9.80
N LYS A 95 5.90 15.34 10.71
CA LYS A 95 6.66 15.64 11.95
C LYS A 95 6.80 14.41 12.85
N GLY A 96 5.81 13.51 12.83
CA GLY A 96 5.89 12.21 13.49
C GLY A 96 6.93 11.30 12.86
N MET A 97 6.97 11.20 11.53
CA MET A 97 7.96 10.41 10.79
C MET A 97 9.39 10.92 10.99
N ASP A 98 9.60 12.23 11.13
CA ASP A 98 10.92 12.78 11.43
C ASP A 98 11.46 12.34 12.80
N LEU A 99 10.56 12.03 13.76
CA LEU A 99 10.92 11.49 15.08
C LEU A 99 10.96 9.96 15.12
N GLU A 100 10.12 9.32 14.32
CA GLU A 100 9.88 7.88 14.32
C GLU A 100 9.98 7.35 12.86
N PRO A 101 11.16 7.44 12.22
CA PRO A 101 11.31 7.23 10.77
C PRO A 101 11.01 5.83 10.28
N TYR A 102 10.87 4.88 11.20
CA TYR A 102 10.52 3.49 10.94
C TYR A 102 9.18 3.08 11.53
N ASN A 103 8.40 4.00 12.13
CA ASN A 103 7.08 3.63 12.65
C ASN A 103 6.09 3.51 11.48
N GLY A 104 5.77 2.25 11.14
CA GLY A 104 4.91 1.94 10.02
C GLY A 104 3.46 2.38 10.20
N LYS A 105 2.96 2.53 11.43
CA LYS A 105 1.61 3.08 11.68
C LYS A 105 1.51 4.54 11.24
N ILE A 106 2.51 5.36 11.56
CA ILE A 106 2.58 6.76 11.10
C ILE A 106 2.68 6.77 9.57
N PHE A 107 3.60 5.99 9.02
CA PHE A 107 3.81 5.93 7.57
C PHE A 107 2.54 5.54 6.81
N LEU A 108 1.83 4.47 7.22
CA LEU A 108 0.63 4.02 6.54
C LEU A 108 -0.46 5.09 6.51
N LEU A 109 -0.69 5.77 7.63
CA LEU A 109 -1.71 6.81 7.69
C LEU A 109 -1.30 8.02 6.84
N TRP A 110 -0.04 8.44 6.95
CA TRP A 110 0.51 9.53 6.13
C TRP A 110 0.39 9.21 4.64
N ALA A 111 0.84 8.03 4.21
CA ALA A 111 0.81 7.59 2.83
C ALA A 111 -0.62 7.56 2.26
N ARG A 112 -1.58 6.99 3.00
CA ARG A 112 -2.98 6.94 2.57
C ARG A 112 -3.58 8.34 2.41
N LEU A 113 -3.31 9.25 3.35
CA LEU A 113 -3.79 10.63 3.26
C LEU A 113 -3.14 11.41 2.10
N SER A 114 -1.84 11.23 1.90
CA SER A 114 -1.11 11.82 0.78
C SER A 114 -1.69 11.35 -0.55
N LEU A 115 -1.87 10.04 -0.74
CA LEU A 115 -2.48 9.48 -1.95
C LEU A 115 -3.93 9.97 -2.14
N MET A 116 -4.73 9.99 -1.08
CA MET A 116 -6.12 10.51 -1.10
C MET A 116 -6.18 11.97 -1.58
N THR A 117 -5.16 12.77 -1.26
CA THR A 117 -5.03 14.18 -1.67
C THR A 117 -4.25 14.37 -2.98
N ASN A 118 -4.03 13.28 -3.74
CA ASN A 118 -3.29 13.24 -5.00
C ASN A 118 -1.81 13.66 -4.86
N ILE A 119 -1.22 13.50 -3.68
CA ILE A 119 0.21 13.69 -3.43
C ILE A 119 0.90 12.33 -3.48
N CYS A 120 1.61 12.05 -4.56
CA CYS A 120 2.40 10.83 -4.67
C CYS A 120 3.67 10.91 -3.81
N ILE A 121 4.04 9.81 -3.16
CA ILE A 121 5.01 9.76 -2.06
C ILE A 121 6.37 9.16 -2.45
N GLY A 122 6.51 8.61 -3.66
CA GLY A 122 7.72 7.89 -4.12
C GLY A 122 8.98 8.74 -4.29
N LYS A 123 8.86 10.07 -4.27
CA LYS A 123 9.98 11.01 -4.32
C LYS A 123 10.63 11.23 -2.96
N GLU A 124 9.93 10.94 -1.87
CA GLU A 124 10.44 11.16 -0.52
C GLU A 124 11.49 10.11 -0.15
N PRO A 125 12.73 10.51 0.24
CA PRO A 125 13.79 9.56 0.58
C PRO A 125 13.41 8.60 1.72
N GLN A 126 12.58 9.07 2.67
CA GLN A 126 12.09 8.25 3.78
C GLN A 126 11.17 7.11 3.29
N THR A 127 10.30 7.37 2.30
CA THR A 127 9.40 6.36 1.72
C THR A 127 10.17 5.18 1.14
N ARG A 128 11.25 5.42 0.40
CA ARG A 128 12.07 4.34 -0.19
C ARG A 128 12.70 3.45 0.88
N LYS A 129 13.15 4.04 1.99
CA LYS A 129 13.69 3.28 3.13
C LYS A 129 12.63 2.39 3.75
N ILE A 130 11.42 2.91 3.96
CA ILE A 130 10.28 2.13 4.47
C ILE A 130 9.93 0.99 3.51
N PHE A 131 9.78 1.26 2.21
CA PHE A 131 9.43 0.22 1.22
C PHE A 131 10.45 -0.91 1.16
N SER A 132 11.75 -0.60 1.28
CA SER A 132 12.80 -1.60 1.36
C SER A 132 12.71 -2.39 2.67
N PHE A 133 12.61 -1.70 3.80
CA PHE A 133 12.62 -2.30 5.14
C PHE A 133 11.40 -3.18 5.42
N TYR A 134 10.23 -2.74 4.97
CA TYR A 134 8.94 -3.42 5.15
C TYR A 134 8.47 -4.13 3.88
N SER A 135 9.40 -4.54 3.01
CA SER A 135 9.09 -5.16 1.72
C SER A 135 8.22 -6.43 1.81
N GLN A 136 8.23 -7.11 2.95
CA GLN A 136 7.43 -8.32 3.19
C GLN A 136 6.04 -8.05 3.80
N MET A 137 5.70 -6.78 4.09
CA MET A 137 4.39 -6.44 4.65
C MET A 137 3.42 -6.08 3.54
N ASP A 138 2.36 -6.87 3.39
CA ASP A 138 1.38 -6.70 2.31
C ASP A 138 0.79 -5.28 2.24
N GLU A 139 0.49 -4.65 3.37
CA GLU A 139 -0.06 -3.29 3.37
C GLU A 139 0.93 -2.27 2.83
N ILE A 140 2.23 -2.45 3.09
CA ILE A 140 3.28 -1.57 2.58
C ILE A 140 3.50 -1.82 1.08
N GLN A 141 3.45 -3.08 0.65
CA GLN A 141 3.49 -3.42 -0.78
C GLN A 141 2.31 -2.78 -1.52
N LEU A 142 1.09 -2.85 -0.96
CA LEU A 142 -0.07 -2.23 -1.57
C LEU A 142 0.08 -0.70 -1.70
N ILE A 143 0.59 -0.02 -0.66
CA ILE A 143 0.88 1.42 -0.73
C ILE A 143 1.90 1.72 -1.82
N PHE A 144 2.93 0.88 -1.98
CA PHE A 144 3.90 1.03 -3.07
C PHE A 144 3.24 0.91 -4.45
N GLY A 145 2.38 -0.10 -4.66
CA GLY A 145 1.60 -0.22 -5.90
C GLY A 145 0.69 0.98 -6.18
N GLN A 146 0.00 1.48 -5.15
CA GLN A 146 -0.85 2.67 -5.25
C GLN A 146 -0.03 3.94 -5.56
N ASP A 147 1.16 4.07 -4.99
CA ASP A 147 2.09 5.17 -5.27
C ASP A 147 2.66 5.11 -6.70
N LEU A 148 2.95 3.92 -7.23
CA LEU A 148 3.33 3.74 -8.63
C LEU A 148 2.20 4.18 -9.58
N ALA A 149 0.96 3.80 -9.26
CA ALA A 149 -0.22 4.22 -10.02
C ALA A 149 -0.46 5.74 -9.94
N CYS A 150 -0.20 6.36 -8.80
CA CYS A 150 -0.25 7.81 -8.61
C CYS A 150 0.79 8.52 -9.49
N GLN A 151 2.01 7.97 -9.57
CA GLN A 151 3.11 8.53 -10.35
C GLN A 151 3.06 8.21 -11.85
N GLU A 152 2.03 7.50 -12.31
CA GLU A 152 1.90 7.04 -13.71
C GLU A 152 3.12 6.23 -14.17
N LYS A 153 3.63 5.37 -13.26
CA LYS A 153 4.76 4.45 -13.52
C LYS A 153 4.25 3.10 -14.00
N ASP A 154 3.61 3.10 -15.17
CA ASP A 154 2.88 1.94 -15.69
C ASP A 154 3.71 0.66 -15.88
N PRO A 155 4.98 0.70 -16.35
CA PRO A 155 5.81 -0.50 -16.45
C PRO A 155 6.14 -1.10 -15.08
N GLU A 156 6.49 -0.25 -14.11
CA GLU A 156 6.80 -0.68 -12.75
C GLU A 156 5.54 -1.19 -12.02
N LEU A 157 4.39 -0.57 -12.27
CA LEU A 157 3.10 -1.01 -11.73
C LEU A 157 2.70 -2.39 -12.28
N GLU A 158 2.92 -2.66 -13.56
CA GLU A 158 2.65 -3.98 -14.16
C GLU A 158 3.48 -5.07 -13.49
N ASP A 159 4.80 -4.87 -13.41
CA ASP A 159 5.70 -5.81 -12.73
C ASP A 159 5.30 -6.00 -11.25
N TRP A 160 4.87 -4.92 -10.59
CA TRP A 160 4.36 -5.01 -9.22
C TRP A 160 3.08 -5.84 -9.13
N VAL A 161 2.09 -5.62 -10.01
CA VAL A 161 0.82 -6.37 -10.04
C VAL A 161 1.08 -7.86 -10.25
N ASP A 162 1.94 -8.21 -11.19
CA ASP A 162 2.26 -9.62 -11.50
C ASP A 162 2.87 -10.34 -10.28
N LYS A 163 3.84 -9.68 -9.62
CA LYS A 163 4.52 -10.22 -8.42
C LYS A 163 3.62 -10.28 -7.19
N ASN A 164 2.64 -9.38 -7.08
CA ASN A 164 1.80 -9.20 -5.89
C ASN A 164 0.36 -9.72 -6.07
N SER A 165 0.10 -10.48 -7.14
CA SER A 165 -1.16 -11.22 -7.33
C SER A 165 -1.49 -12.18 -6.17
N GLY A 166 -0.46 -12.60 -5.43
CA GLY A 166 -0.55 -13.49 -4.25
C GLY A 166 -0.64 -12.81 -2.89
N LEU A 167 -0.86 -11.48 -2.80
CA LEU A 167 -1.08 -10.80 -1.52
C LEU A 167 -2.26 -11.44 -0.75
N SER A 168 -2.29 -11.22 0.58
CA SER A 168 -3.31 -11.83 1.43
C SER A 168 -4.74 -11.61 0.91
N PRO A 169 -5.66 -12.58 1.14
CA PRO A 169 -7.03 -12.51 0.61
C PRO A 169 -7.77 -11.21 0.94
N LYS A 170 -7.44 -10.57 2.07
CA LYS A 170 -8.03 -9.30 2.51
C LYS A 170 -7.68 -8.12 1.60
N LEU A 171 -6.53 -8.18 0.93
CA LEU A 171 -6.00 -7.09 0.10
C LEU A 171 -6.15 -7.38 -1.40
N LYS A 172 -6.52 -8.62 -1.77
CA LYS A 172 -6.65 -9.07 -3.15
C LYS A 172 -7.51 -8.14 -4.02
N LYS A 173 -8.63 -7.63 -3.48
CA LYS A 173 -9.48 -6.67 -4.21
C LYS A 173 -8.77 -5.37 -4.59
N TYR A 174 -7.86 -4.90 -3.76
CA TYR A 174 -7.11 -3.67 -4.06
C TYR A 174 -6.03 -3.90 -5.12
N VAL A 175 -5.47 -5.11 -5.19
CA VAL A 175 -4.61 -5.52 -6.31
C VAL A 175 -5.40 -5.52 -7.62
N TYR A 176 -6.56 -6.16 -7.65
CA TYR A 176 -7.43 -6.14 -8.84
C TYR A 176 -7.87 -4.73 -9.22
N HIS A 177 -8.17 -3.87 -8.24
CA HIS A 177 -8.46 -2.46 -8.48
C HIS A 177 -7.31 -1.74 -9.20
N LEU A 178 -6.05 -1.98 -8.79
CA LEU A 178 -4.88 -1.46 -9.47
C LEU A 178 -4.71 -2.06 -10.88
N SER A 179 -4.99 -3.36 -11.06
CA SER A 179 -4.99 -4.01 -12.38
C SER A 179 -6.01 -3.38 -13.34
N VAL A 180 -7.23 -3.07 -12.86
CA VAL A 180 -8.25 -2.35 -13.63
C VAL A 180 -7.75 -0.97 -14.05
N ARG A 181 -7.16 -0.20 -13.13
CA ARG A 181 -6.59 1.12 -13.43
C ARG A 181 -5.49 1.04 -14.48
N LEU A 182 -4.58 0.07 -14.37
CA LEU A 182 -3.50 -0.14 -15.33
C LEU A 182 -4.05 -0.49 -16.73
N ALA A 183 -5.04 -1.38 -16.81
CA ALA A 183 -5.70 -1.73 -18.07
C ALA A 183 -6.40 -0.52 -18.70
N TRP A 184 -7.06 0.31 -17.89
CA TRP A 184 -7.69 1.56 -18.33
C TRP A 184 -6.67 2.55 -18.90
N LEU A 185 -5.54 2.79 -18.21
CA LEU A 185 -4.48 3.68 -18.69
C LEU A 185 -3.91 3.22 -20.05
N ARG A 186 -3.82 1.91 -20.25
CA ARG A 186 -3.36 1.28 -21.49
C ARG A 186 -4.44 1.15 -22.57
N LYS A 187 -5.69 1.53 -22.27
CA LYS A 187 -6.85 1.35 -23.15
C LYS A 187 -7.06 -0.11 -23.57
N ASP A 188 -6.72 -1.04 -22.69
CA ASP A 188 -6.93 -2.48 -22.89
C ASP A 188 -8.29 -2.88 -22.29
N GLU A 189 -9.36 -2.67 -23.05
CA GLU A 189 -10.73 -2.94 -22.58
C GLU A 189 -10.96 -4.40 -22.21
N ILE A 190 -10.30 -5.34 -22.90
CA ILE A 190 -10.48 -6.78 -22.65
C ILE A 190 -9.92 -7.13 -21.27
N LYS A 191 -8.70 -6.70 -20.96
CA LYS A 191 -8.13 -6.89 -19.62
C LYS A 191 -8.92 -6.12 -18.56
N MET A 192 -9.40 -4.92 -18.88
CA MET A 192 -10.20 -4.14 -17.96
C MET A 192 -11.49 -4.86 -17.55
N GLU A 193 -12.25 -5.42 -18.49
CA GLU A 193 -13.48 -6.19 -18.20
C GLU A 193 -13.15 -7.48 -17.43
N GLN A 194 -12.05 -8.17 -17.77
CA GLN A 194 -11.59 -9.35 -17.04
C GLN A 194 -11.32 -9.01 -15.57
N HIS A 195 -10.49 -7.99 -15.30
CA HIS A 195 -10.16 -7.59 -13.94
C HIS A 195 -11.35 -7.02 -13.17
N LEU A 196 -12.30 -6.36 -13.85
CA LEU A 196 -13.56 -5.94 -13.23
C LEU A 196 -14.40 -7.12 -12.77
N SER A 197 -14.47 -8.17 -13.59
CA SER A 197 -15.17 -9.41 -13.23
C SER A 197 -14.51 -10.12 -12.04
N GLU A 198 -13.17 -10.15 -12.01
CA GLU A 198 -12.39 -10.68 -10.88
C GLU A 198 -12.61 -9.85 -9.60
N LEU A 199 -12.61 -8.53 -9.71
CA LEU A 199 -12.84 -7.60 -8.60
C LEU A 199 -14.24 -7.77 -8.01
N GLU A 200 -15.27 -7.84 -8.85
CA GLU A 200 -16.65 -8.10 -8.45
C GLU A 200 -16.80 -9.47 -7.78
N GLY A 201 -16.11 -10.50 -8.28
CA GLY A 201 -16.07 -11.82 -7.66
C GLY A 201 -15.44 -11.86 -6.27
N VAL A 202 -14.51 -10.94 -5.96
CA VAL A 202 -13.92 -10.81 -4.62
C VAL A 202 -14.80 -9.99 -3.68
N ASP A 203 -15.40 -8.90 -4.17
CA ASP A 203 -16.22 -7.99 -3.37
C ASP A 203 -17.28 -7.29 -4.23
N GLU A 204 -18.44 -7.93 -4.40
CA GLU A 204 -19.57 -7.41 -5.19
C GLU A 204 -20.06 -6.02 -4.71
N LYS A 205 -19.83 -5.70 -3.43
CA LYS A 205 -20.24 -4.42 -2.82
C LYS A 205 -19.14 -3.38 -2.86
N PHE A 206 -18.09 -3.60 -3.65
CA PHE A 206 -17.03 -2.61 -3.82
C PHE A 206 -17.45 -1.59 -4.88
N SER A 207 -17.73 -0.37 -4.44
CA SER A 207 -18.28 0.71 -5.29
C SER A 207 -17.46 0.96 -6.55
N GLU A 208 -16.13 0.85 -6.46
CA GLU A 208 -15.25 1.16 -7.59
C GLU A 208 -15.48 0.27 -8.81
N VAL A 209 -16.06 -0.93 -8.65
CA VAL A 209 -16.48 -1.77 -9.79
C VAL A 209 -17.42 -0.99 -10.71
N TYR A 210 -18.42 -0.31 -10.16
CA TYR A 210 -19.40 0.45 -10.93
C TYR A 210 -18.76 1.69 -11.57
N PHE A 211 -17.87 2.38 -10.85
CA PHE A 211 -17.13 3.52 -11.40
C PHE A 211 -16.32 3.09 -12.62
N TRP A 212 -15.51 2.05 -12.50
CA TRP A 212 -14.67 1.58 -13.60
C TRP A 212 -15.46 0.97 -14.74
N ARG A 213 -16.54 0.22 -14.48
CA ARG A 213 -17.45 -0.23 -15.55
C ARG A 213 -17.97 0.95 -16.38
N SER A 214 -18.34 2.07 -15.75
CA SER A 214 -18.79 3.26 -16.50
C SER A 214 -17.73 3.88 -17.43
N ARG A 215 -16.45 3.54 -17.22
CA ARG A 215 -15.31 3.99 -18.03
C ARG A 215 -14.98 3.09 -19.23
N LEU A 216 -15.66 1.96 -19.40
CA LEU A 216 -15.53 1.13 -20.59
C LEU A 216 -16.11 1.85 -21.80
N ASP A 217 -15.34 2.03 -22.86
CA ASP A 217 -15.75 2.73 -24.08
C ASP A 217 -16.83 1.95 -24.83
N SER A 218 -16.78 0.61 -24.77
CA SER A 218 -17.77 -0.30 -25.34
C SER A 218 -19.20 -0.17 -24.78
N LEU A 219 -19.40 0.46 -23.61
CA LEU A 219 -20.74 0.65 -23.05
C LEU A 219 -21.52 1.78 -23.75
N SER A 220 -22.81 1.52 -24.01
CA SER A 220 -23.75 2.55 -24.44
C SER A 220 -23.90 3.63 -23.36
N ALA A 221 -24.29 4.85 -23.77
CA ALA A 221 -24.49 5.97 -22.84
C ALA A 221 -25.48 5.64 -21.71
N GLU A 222 -26.58 4.94 -22.03
CA GLU A 222 -27.56 4.48 -21.04
C GLU A 222 -26.96 3.53 -20.01
N LYS A 223 -26.19 2.53 -20.45
CA LYS A 223 -25.50 1.59 -19.54
C LYS A 223 -24.44 2.29 -18.70
N LYS A 224 -23.69 3.24 -19.28
CA LYS A 224 -22.74 4.07 -18.53
C LYS A 224 -23.45 4.84 -17.41
N GLN A 225 -24.59 5.45 -17.73
CA GLN A 225 -25.39 6.17 -16.74
C GLN A 225 -25.89 5.24 -15.63
N GLU A 226 -26.39 4.04 -15.95
CA GLU A 226 -26.79 3.05 -14.96
C GLU A 226 -25.66 2.68 -13.98
N GLN A 227 -24.43 2.52 -14.48
CA GLN A 227 -23.26 2.23 -13.64
C GLN A 227 -22.89 3.43 -12.75
N ILE A 228 -22.94 4.66 -13.27
CA ILE A 228 -22.74 5.88 -12.48
C ILE A 228 -23.80 5.96 -11.36
N ASP A 229 -25.04 5.61 -11.68
CA ASP A 229 -26.14 5.63 -10.74
C ASP A 229 -25.93 4.65 -9.58
N LYS A 230 -25.49 3.43 -9.90
CA LYS A 230 -25.11 2.41 -8.91
C LYS A 230 -23.91 2.83 -8.07
N TYR A 231 -22.91 3.45 -8.68
CA TYR A 231 -21.74 3.99 -7.97
C TYR A 231 -22.15 5.03 -6.93
N VAL A 232 -22.89 6.06 -7.36
CA VAL A 232 -23.34 7.16 -6.49
C VAL A 232 -24.23 6.64 -5.36
N ALA A 233 -25.16 5.72 -5.67
CA ALA A 233 -26.03 5.11 -4.66
C ALA A 233 -25.23 4.29 -3.64
N THR A 234 -24.32 3.44 -4.09
CA THR A 234 -23.47 2.61 -3.22
C THR A 234 -22.60 3.47 -2.31
N CYS A 235 -21.99 4.54 -2.85
CA CYS A 235 -21.17 5.47 -2.08
C CYS A 235 -21.98 6.27 -1.05
N SER A 236 -23.18 6.72 -1.42
CA SER A 236 -24.04 7.51 -0.53
C SER A 236 -24.62 6.68 0.62
N ASN A 237 -24.91 5.40 0.38
CA ASN A 237 -25.51 4.49 1.36
C ASN A 237 -24.48 3.67 2.14
N MET A 238 -23.19 3.94 1.97
CA MET A 238 -22.11 3.20 2.63
C MET A 238 -22.08 3.48 4.14
N SER A 239 -22.06 2.42 4.95
CA SER A 239 -21.91 2.54 6.41
C SER A 239 -20.52 3.08 6.78
N GLU A 240 -20.42 3.76 7.93
CA GLU A 240 -19.14 4.28 8.41
C GLU A 240 -18.10 3.17 8.62
N LYS A 241 -18.52 2.01 9.14
CA LYS A 241 -17.66 0.84 9.28
C LYS A 241 -17.04 0.43 7.95
N ARG A 242 -17.87 0.32 6.90
CA ARG A 242 -17.41 -0.05 5.56
C ARG A 242 -16.50 1.02 4.96
N ARG A 243 -16.79 2.30 5.19
CA ARG A 243 -15.92 3.40 4.76
C ARG A 243 -14.53 3.30 5.38
N ARG A 244 -14.45 2.97 6.68
CA ARG A 244 -13.16 2.73 7.37
C ARG A 244 -12.42 1.52 6.81
N GLU A 245 -13.12 0.44 6.48
CA GLU A 245 -12.53 -0.76 5.84
C GLU A 245 -11.94 -0.45 4.46
N LEU A 246 -12.63 0.39 3.68
CA LEU A 246 -12.22 0.78 2.32
C LEU A 246 -11.21 1.93 2.29
N PHE A 247 -10.88 2.55 3.42
CA PHE A 247 -9.83 3.59 3.50
C PHE A 247 -8.44 3.10 3.07
N ILE A 248 -8.26 1.77 2.93
CA ILE A 248 -7.08 1.17 2.32
C ILE A 248 -6.93 1.58 0.85
N GLU A 249 -8.03 1.83 0.14
CA GLU A 249 -8.04 2.40 -1.21
C GLU A 249 -8.39 3.90 -1.12
N PRO A 250 -7.38 4.80 -1.22
CA PRO A 250 -7.53 6.23 -0.92
C PRO A 250 -8.57 6.95 -1.79
N HIS A 251 -8.86 6.45 -2.99
CA HIS A 251 -9.78 7.09 -3.93
C HIS A 251 -11.20 6.52 -3.90
N THR A 252 -11.49 5.59 -2.98
CA THR A 252 -12.84 5.01 -2.87
C THR A 252 -13.89 6.11 -2.72
N CYS A 253 -14.90 6.10 -3.59
CA CYS A 253 -16.00 7.07 -3.62
C CYS A 253 -15.62 8.54 -3.85
N SER A 254 -14.37 8.83 -4.25
CA SER A 254 -13.89 10.21 -4.41
C SER A 254 -14.63 10.99 -5.52
N PHE A 255 -15.14 10.31 -6.54
CA PHE A 255 -15.86 10.94 -7.66
C PHE A 255 -17.38 11.03 -7.46
N ALA A 256 -17.93 10.48 -6.36
CA ALA A 256 -19.37 10.36 -6.19
C ALA A 256 -20.10 11.73 -6.18
N ASN A 257 -19.51 12.74 -5.55
CA ASN A 257 -20.08 14.08 -5.49
C ASN A 257 -20.06 14.80 -6.84
N GLU A 258 -18.96 14.69 -7.59
CA GLU A 258 -18.83 15.25 -8.94
C GLU A 258 -19.88 14.63 -9.89
N LEU A 259 -19.98 13.30 -9.88
CA LEU A 259 -20.92 12.56 -10.72
C LEU A 259 -22.38 12.81 -10.34
N LYS A 260 -22.67 13.02 -9.05
CA LYS A 260 -24.00 13.44 -8.59
C LYS A 260 -24.38 14.83 -9.11
N GLY A 261 -23.44 15.77 -9.16
CA GLY A 261 -23.68 17.12 -9.71
C GLY A 261 -24.04 17.11 -11.20
N LYS A 262 -23.39 16.24 -11.99
CA LYS A 262 -23.66 16.07 -13.43
C LYS A 262 -25.01 15.45 -13.78
N ARG A 263 -25.73 14.85 -12.82
CA ARG A 263 -27.10 14.33 -13.03
C ARG A 263 -28.17 15.44 -13.05
N ASN A 264 -27.88 16.57 -12.43
CA ASN A 264 -28.87 17.63 -12.18
C ASN A 264 -28.74 18.82 -13.16
N GLY A 265 -27.86 18.73 -14.15
CA GLY A 265 -27.66 19.74 -15.21
C GLY A 265 -27.82 19.11 -16.57
#